data_AF-A0A524HF26-F1
#
_entry.id   AF-A0A524HF26-F1
#
_cell.length_a   1.000
_cell.length_b   1.000
_cell.length_c   1.000
_cell.angle_alpha   90.00
_cell.angle_beta   90.00
_cell.angle_gamma   90.00
#
_symmetry.space_group_name_H-M   'P 1'
#
loop_
_entity.id
_entity.type
_entity.pdbx_description
1 polymer ?
#
loop_
_entity_poly.entity_id
_entity_poly.type
_entity_poly.pdbx_seq_one_letter_code
_entity_poly.pdbx_strand_id
1 'polypeptide(L)'
;MPRWAQVLHRANLYISTDLFGGPQVLKLAWVINAQKLGSLPLVLFLMWLYGNWSGVAWVYLALYGSYGICWFLKDMAFPDANWQRRVTWGGGVAAFLLGLAPYWILPWLLLSGRGRPPESAAVVGFAIGLHTIGLFLMIAAD
;
A
#
# COMPACT_ATOMS: atom_id res chain seq x y z
N MET A 1 -17.45 -23.70 -5.75
CA MET A 1 -17.00 -23.10 -4.46
C MET A 1 -18.00 -23.44 -3.36
N PRO A 2 -17.55 -23.78 -2.13
CA PRO A 2 -18.41 -23.99 -0.96
C PRO A 2 -19.29 -22.77 -0.63
N ARG A 3 -20.46 -22.98 0.01
CA ARG A 3 -21.42 -21.91 0.32
C ARG A 3 -20.83 -20.78 1.17
N TRP A 4 -20.02 -21.12 2.19
CA TRP A 4 -19.38 -20.14 3.05
C TRP A 4 -18.42 -19.22 2.27
N ALA A 5 -17.69 -19.77 1.30
CA ALA A 5 -16.77 -19.01 0.46
C ALA A 5 -17.51 -18.02 -0.45
N GLN A 6 -18.67 -18.43 -1.00
CA GLN A 6 -19.52 -17.55 -1.80
C GLN A 6 -20.13 -16.40 -0.98
N VAL A 7 -20.46 -16.65 0.30
CA VAL A 7 -20.97 -15.62 1.21
C VAL A 7 -19.87 -14.61 1.53
N LEU A 8 -18.67 -15.08 1.89
CA LEU A 8 -17.53 -14.20 2.14
C LEU A 8 -17.15 -13.38 0.92
N HIS A 9 -17.15 -13.99 -0.27
CA HIS A 9 -16.85 -13.28 -1.51
C HIS A 9 -17.88 -12.18 -1.79
N ARG A 10 -19.18 -12.46 -1.64
CA ARG A 10 -20.24 -11.45 -1.81
C ARG A 10 -20.14 -10.33 -0.79
N ALA A 11 -19.86 -10.65 0.47
CA ALA A 11 -19.67 -9.66 1.52
C ALA A 11 -18.45 -8.76 1.23
N ASN A 12 -17.33 -9.35 0.80
CA ASN A 12 -16.12 -8.61 0.43
C ASN A 12 -16.38 -7.66 -0.75
N LEU A 13 -17.06 -8.14 -1.79
CA LEU A 13 -17.44 -7.29 -2.92
C LEU A 13 -18.29 -6.13 -2.43
N TYR A 14 -19.40 -6.42 -1.75
CA TYR A 14 -20.29 -5.38 -1.22
C TYR A 14 -19.54 -4.33 -0.38
N ILE A 15 -18.70 -4.76 0.56
CA ILE A 15 -17.94 -3.84 1.43
C ILE A 15 -16.95 -3.00 0.62
N SER A 16 -16.30 -3.57 -0.40
CA SER A 16 -15.26 -2.89 -1.18
C SER A 16 -15.79 -2.08 -2.37
N THR A 17 -17.03 -2.29 -2.79
CA THR A 17 -17.62 -1.61 -3.96
C THR A 17 -18.83 -0.74 -3.62
N ASP A 18 -19.73 -1.23 -2.77
CA ASP A 18 -21.10 -0.72 -2.63
C ASP A 18 -21.48 -0.29 -1.20
N LEU A 19 -20.51 -0.27 -0.27
CA LEU A 19 -20.77 0.06 1.12
C LEU A 19 -21.45 1.43 1.25
N PHE A 20 -22.55 1.47 1.99
CA PHE A 20 -23.45 2.63 2.16
C PHE A 20 -24.17 3.10 0.87
N GLY A 21 -23.97 2.44 -0.27
CA GLY A 21 -24.61 2.77 -1.55
C GLY A 21 -24.14 4.11 -2.15
N GLY A 22 -24.96 4.68 -3.04
CA GLY A 22 -24.68 5.95 -3.71
C GLY A 22 -23.99 5.80 -5.08
N PRO A 23 -23.56 6.91 -5.70
CA PRO A 23 -23.01 6.90 -7.04
C PRO A 23 -21.60 6.30 -7.05
N GLN A 24 -21.36 5.33 -7.93
CA GLN A 24 -20.05 4.70 -8.13
C GLN A 24 -19.16 5.58 -9.03
N VAL A 25 -18.59 6.63 -8.46
CA VAL A 25 -17.79 7.62 -9.21
C VAL A 25 -16.28 7.40 -9.10
N LEU A 26 -15.81 6.79 -8.01
CA LEU A 26 -14.39 6.58 -7.77
C LEU A 26 -13.90 5.34 -8.49
N LYS A 27 -12.77 5.41 -9.19
CA LYS A 27 -12.05 4.20 -9.58
C LYS A 27 -11.32 3.65 -8.37
N LEU A 28 -11.34 2.32 -8.18
CA LEU A 28 -10.57 1.69 -7.11
C LEU A 28 -9.07 1.97 -7.24
N ALA A 29 -8.55 2.03 -8.48
CA ALA A 29 -7.19 2.43 -8.79
C ALA A 29 -6.81 3.80 -8.18
N TRP A 30 -7.74 4.77 -8.14
CA TRP A 30 -7.47 6.08 -7.52
C TRP A 30 -7.25 5.97 -6.02
N VAL A 31 -8.05 5.15 -5.33
CA VAL A 31 -7.91 4.90 -3.89
C VAL A 31 -6.57 4.22 -3.59
N ILE A 32 -6.23 3.21 -4.40
CA ILE A 32 -4.95 2.49 -4.30
C ILE A 32 -3.78 3.45 -4.53
N ASN A 33 -3.78 4.18 -5.63
CA ASN A 33 -2.71 5.10 -6.00
C ASN A 33 -2.53 6.22 -4.97
N ALA A 34 -3.64 6.73 -4.39
CA ALA A 34 -3.57 7.70 -3.31
C ALA A 34 -2.82 7.14 -2.09
N GLN A 35 -3.06 5.88 -1.70
CA GLN A 35 -2.32 5.26 -0.61
C GLN A 35 -0.84 5.00 -0.98
N LYS A 36 -0.57 4.53 -2.20
CA LYS A 36 0.79 4.21 -2.65
C LYS A 36 1.65 5.47 -2.75
N LEU A 37 1.15 6.53 -3.39
CA LEU A 37 1.83 7.82 -3.47
C LEU A 37 1.90 8.53 -2.11
N GLY A 38 0.85 8.41 -1.29
CA GLY A 38 0.80 8.97 0.07
C GLY A 38 1.77 8.32 1.04
N SER A 39 2.31 7.15 0.71
CA SER A 39 3.26 6.43 1.56
C SER A 39 4.58 7.19 1.76
N LEU A 40 5.11 7.82 0.70
CA LEU A 40 6.35 8.61 0.79
C LEU A 40 6.20 9.83 1.73
N PRO A 41 5.23 10.74 1.55
CA PRO A 41 5.05 11.87 2.45
C PRO A 41 4.66 11.42 3.86
N LEU A 42 3.94 10.31 4.02
CA LEU A 42 3.66 9.76 5.35
C LEU A 42 4.96 9.35 6.07
N VAL A 43 5.84 8.60 5.42
CA VAL A 43 7.11 8.19 6.03
C VAL A 43 7.96 9.41 6.38
N LEU A 44 8.07 10.40 5.49
CA LEU A 44 8.74 11.67 5.79
C LEU A 44 8.12 12.40 6.98
N PHE A 45 6.79 12.46 7.03
CA PHE A 45 6.07 13.09 8.13
C PHE A 45 6.35 12.36 9.45
N LEU A 46 6.36 11.03 9.45
CA LEU A 46 6.69 10.22 10.62
C LEU A 46 8.16 10.40 11.06
N MET A 47 9.10 10.49 10.11
CA MET A 47 10.51 10.80 10.40
C MET A 47 10.63 12.15 11.11
N TRP A 48 9.93 13.17 10.60
CA TRP A 48 9.88 14.49 11.22
C TRP A 48 9.20 14.47 12.60
N LEU A 49 8.03 13.84 12.71
CA LEU A 49 7.23 13.78 13.93
C LEU A 49 7.96 13.09 15.09
N TYR A 50 8.73 12.04 14.80
CA TYR A 50 9.47 11.28 15.80
C TYR A 50 10.97 11.63 15.85
N GLY A 51 11.44 12.56 15.02
CA GLY A 51 12.85 12.94 14.95
C GLY A 51 13.79 11.80 14.53
N ASN A 52 13.29 10.77 13.86
CA ASN A 52 14.06 9.59 13.48
C ASN A 52 14.64 9.75 12.07
N TRP A 53 15.90 10.19 12.01
CA TRP A 53 16.66 10.42 10.77
C TRP A 53 17.79 9.40 10.57
N SER A 54 17.66 8.21 11.16
CA SER A 54 18.67 7.14 11.08
C SER A 54 18.86 6.63 9.65
N GLY A 55 20.00 5.97 9.39
CA GLY A 55 20.25 5.34 8.09
C GLY A 55 19.17 4.33 7.70
N VAL A 56 18.66 3.56 8.67
CA VAL A 56 17.55 2.61 8.44
C VAL A 56 16.26 3.33 8.07
N ALA A 57 15.96 4.49 8.68
CA ALA A 57 14.79 5.30 8.31
C ALA A 57 14.88 5.79 6.86
N TRP A 58 16.06 6.27 6.42
CA TRP A 58 16.28 6.67 5.03
C TRP A 58 16.19 5.51 4.04
N VAL A 59 16.74 4.33 4.39
CA VAL A 59 16.57 3.13 3.58
C VAL A 59 15.10 2.77 3.46
N TYR A 60 14.35 2.77 4.56
CA TYR A 60 12.93 2.45 4.53
C TYR A 60 12.12 3.46 3.70
N LEU A 61 12.42 4.76 3.81
CA LEU A 61 11.84 5.79 2.96
C LEU A 61 12.11 5.53 1.48
N ALA A 62 13.37 5.20 1.13
CA ALA A 62 13.74 4.91 -0.25
C ALA A 62 13.00 3.69 -0.80
N LEU A 63 12.95 2.59 -0.05
CA LEU A 63 12.25 1.37 -0.48
C LEU A 63 10.73 1.60 -0.58
N TYR A 64 10.10 2.03 0.51
CA TYR A 64 8.65 2.18 0.59
C TYR A 64 8.12 3.30 -0.33
N GLY A 65 8.87 4.41 -0.44
CA GLY A 65 8.54 5.53 -1.31
C GLY A 65 8.74 5.21 -2.79
N SER A 66 9.87 4.62 -3.17
CA SER A 66 10.12 4.24 -4.58
C SER A 66 9.13 3.19 -5.06
N TYR A 67 8.77 2.22 -4.22
CA TYR A 67 7.71 1.25 -4.52
C TYR A 67 6.38 1.94 -4.84
N GLY A 68 5.97 2.93 -4.04
CA GLY A 68 4.73 3.68 -4.27
C GLY A 68 4.74 4.46 -5.59
N ILE A 69 5.87 5.06 -5.95
CA ILE A 69 6.06 5.75 -7.23
C ILE A 69 6.01 4.76 -8.39
N CYS A 70 6.79 3.68 -8.32
CA CYS A 70 6.83 2.66 -9.36
C CYS A 70 5.47 1.99 -9.58
N TRP A 71 4.71 1.74 -8.51
CA TRP A 71 3.33 1.27 -8.60
C TRP A 71 2.44 2.23 -9.38
N PHE A 72 2.53 3.53 -9.08
CA PHE A 72 1.74 4.53 -9.77
C PHE A 72 2.10 4.61 -11.26
N LEU A 73 3.39 4.62 -11.58
CA LEU A 73 3.87 4.59 -12.97
C LEU A 73 3.40 3.33 -13.70
N LYS A 74 3.42 2.18 -13.03
CA LYS A 74 2.86 0.91 -13.51
C LYS A 74 1.39 1.05 -13.86
N ASP A 75 0.55 1.58 -12.96
CA ASP A 75 -0.89 1.75 -13.22
C ASP A 75 -1.16 2.74 -14.38
N MET A 76 -0.29 3.75 -14.57
CA MET A 76 -0.39 4.65 -15.72
C MET A 76 -0.02 3.99 -17.05
N ALA A 77 1.00 3.13 -17.06
CA ALA A 77 1.52 2.50 -18.27
C ALA A 77 0.72 1.25 -18.68
N PHE A 78 0.33 0.43 -17.72
CA PHE A 78 -0.40 -0.82 -17.91
C PHE A 78 -1.41 -1.00 -16.74
N PRO A 79 -2.58 -0.34 -16.85
CA PRO A 79 -3.59 -0.35 -15.79
C PRO A 79 -4.21 -1.75 -15.61
N ASP A 80 -4.30 -2.22 -14.36
CA ASP A 80 -4.98 -3.47 -14.02
C ASP A 80 -6.50 -3.30 -14.16
N ALA A 81 -7.13 -4.11 -15.02
CA ALA A 81 -8.56 -4.07 -15.30
C ALA A 81 -9.43 -4.25 -14.04
N ASN A 82 -8.98 -5.05 -13.07
CA ASN A 82 -9.72 -5.27 -11.82
C ASN A 82 -9.83 -3.99 -10.99
N TRP A 83 -8.86 -3.09 -11.10
CA TRP A 83 -8.79 -1.86 -10.29
C TRP A 83 -9.44 -0.68 -11.01
N GLN A 84 -9.75 -0.82 -12.30
CA GLN A 84 -10.51 0.19 -13.04
C GLN A 84 -12.01 0.18 -12.70
N ARG A 85 -12.50 -0.83 -11.96
CA ARG A 85 -13.89 -0.88 -11.49
C ARG A 85 -14.22 0.36 -10.65
N ARG A 86 -15.46 0.84 -10.81
CA ARG A 86 -15.96 1.98 -10.05
C ARG A 86 -16.58 1.53 -8.73
N VAL A 87 -16.37 2.33 -7.70
CA VAL A 87 -16.83 2.09 -6.35
C VAL A 87 -17.52 3.34 -5.81
N THR A 88 -18.43 3.12 -4.86
CA THR A 88 -19.05 4.18 -4.06
C THR A 88 -18.00 4.85 -3.16
N TRP A 89 -18.33 6.02 -2.61
CA TRP A 89 -17.47 6.67 -1.61
C TRP A 89 -17.25 5.78 -0.39
N GLY A 90 -18.30 5.13 0.12
CA GLY A 90 -18.19 4.20 1.24
C GLY A 90 -17.34 2.99 0.91
N GLY A 91 -17.53 2.40 -0.28
CA GLY A 91 -16.68 1.30 -0.78
C GLY A 91 -15.21 1.70 -0.89
N GLY A 92 -14.92 2.90 -1.41
CA GLY A 92 -13.57 3.45 -1.50
C GLY A 92 -12.92 3.66 -0.13
N VAL A 93 -13.65 4.25 0.83
CA VAL A 93 -13.17 4.43 2.21
C VAL A 93 -12.90 3.08 2.88
N ALA A 94 -13.79 2.11 2.71
CA ALA A 94 -13.60 0.77 3.26
C ALA A 94 -12.39 0.06 2.63
N ALA A 95 -12.25 0.14 1.30
CA ALA A 95 -11.08 -0.41 0.60
C ALA A 95 -9.78 0.23 1.12
N PHE A 96 -9.77 1.54 1.36
CA PHE A 96 -8.63 2.21 1.96
C PHE A 96 -8.40 1.76 3.40
N LEU A 97 -9.36 1.94 4.31
CA LEU A 97 -9.18 1.71 5.75
C LEU A 97 -8.93 0.24 6.11
N LEU A 98 -9.62 -0.69 5.46
CA LEU A 98 -9.54 -2.11 5.76
C LEU A 98 -8.49 -2.82 4.90
N GLY A 99 -8.28 -2.35 3.67
CA GLY A 99 -7.39 -3.01 2.71
C GLY A 99 -5.98 -2.42 2.67
N LEU A 100 -5.85 -1.09 2.74
CA LEU A 100 -4.58 -0.41 2.40
C LEU A 100 -3.92 0.30 3.58
N ALA A 101 -4.68 1.01 4.42
CA ALA A 101 -4.19 1.72 5.58
C ALA A 101 -3.44 0.85 6.59
N PRO A 102 -3.79 -0.44 6.81
CA PRO A 102 -3.04 -1.30 7.74
C PRO A 102 -1.56 -1.46 7.38
N TYR A 103 -1.19 -1.32 6.11
CA TYR A 103 0.22 -1.38 5.68
C TYR A 103 1.07 -0.23 6.26
N TRP A 104 0.46 0.86 6.71
CA TRP A 104 1.14 1.98 7.33
C TRP A 104 1.49 1.76 8.82
N ILE A 105 1.05 0.65 9.42
CA ILE A 105 1.47 0.28 10.77
C ILE A 105 2.98 0.01 10.83
N LEU A 106 3.56 -0.61 9.80
CA LEU A 106 4.99 -0.93 9.76
C LEU A 106 5.90 0.31 9.74
N PRO A 107 5.73 1.31 8.85
CA PRO A 107 6.52 2.54 8.94
C PRO A 107 6.31 3.27 10.26
N TRP A 108 5.09 3.26 10.81
CA TRP A 108 4.85 3.86 12.12
C TRP A 108 5.62 3.16 13.25
N LEU A 109 5.63 1.82 13.30
CA LEU A 109 6.39 1.07 14.30
C LEU A 109 7.90 1.36 14.19
N LEU A 110 8.43 1.38 12.97
CA LEU A 110 9.84 1.64 12.72
C LEU A 110 10.25 3.06 13.16
N LEU A 111 9.47 4.07 12.78
CA LEU A 111 9.84 5.47 12.99
C LEU A 111 9.50 5.97 14.38
N SER A 112 8.44 5.46 15.01
CA SER A 112 8.05 5.83 16.37
C SER A 112 8.93 5.24 17.48
N GLY A 113 9.93 4.43 17.13
CA GLY A 113 10.81 3.75 18.09
C GLY A 113 10.16 2.59 18.84
N ARG A 114 8.95 2.16 18.44
CA ARG A 114 8.25 1.01 19.04
C ARG A 114 8.63 -0.33 18.41
N GLY A 115 9.25 -0.30 17.23
CA GLY A 115 9.80 -1.45 16.54
C GLY A 115 11.26 -1.75 16.94
N ARG A 116 11.80 -2.81 16.36
CA ARG A 116 13.22 -3.18 16.48
C ARG A 116 13.86 -3.12 15.09
N PRO A 117 14.48 -2.00 14.69
CA PRO A 117 15.14 -1.90 13.39
C PRO A 117 16.29 -2.91 13.28
N PRO A 118 16.59 -3.43 12.08
CA PRO A 118 17.75 -4.30 11.88
C PRO A 118 19.05 -3.53 12.15
N GLU A 119 19.92 -4.10 12.98
CA GLU A 119 21.25 -3.54 13.28
C GLU A 119 22.32 -4.04 12.30
N SER A 120 22.09 -5.20 11.67
CA SER A 120 23.03 -5.83 10.74
C SER A 120 22.92 -5.23 9.33
N ALA A 121 24.01 -4.65 8.83
CA ALA A 121 24.09 -4.15 7.46
C ALA A 121 23.84 -5.24 6.41
N ALA A 122 24.21 -6.50 6.69
CA ALA A 122 23.93 -7.62 5.80
C ALA A 122 22.41 -7.88 5.67
N VAL A 123 21.65 -7.76 6.76
CA VAL A 123 20.18 -7.90 6.74
C VAL A 123 19.54 -6.75 5.96
N VAL A 124 20.03 -5.52 6.16
CA VAL A 124 19.56 -4.35 5.40
C VAL A 124 19.84 -4.51 3.91
N GLY A 125 21.06 -4.92 3.54
CA GLY A 125 21.45 -5.17 2.16
C GLY A 125 20.61 -6.27 1.49
N PHE A 126 20.36 -7.38 2.20
CA PHE A 126 19.48 -8.44 1.74
C PHE A 126 18.05 -7.94 1.52
N ALA A 127 17.50 -7.14 2.44
CA ALA A 127 16.16 -6.58 2.31
C ALA A 127 16.04 -5.64 1.09
N ILE A 128 17.06 -4.81 0.82
CA ILE A 128 17.14 -3.97 -0.38
C ILE A 128 17.15 -4.83 -1.65
N GLY A 129 17.95 -5.90 -1.67
CA GLY A 129 18.01 -6.82 -2.80
C GLY A 129 16.67 -7.50 -3.06
N LEU A 130 16.05 -8.03 -2.01
CA LEU A 130 14.74 -8.69 -2.09
C LEU A 130 13.64 -7.73 -2.56
N HIS A 131 13.64 -6.50 -2.05
CA HIS A 131 12.72 -5.46 -2.51
C HIS A 131 12.90 -5.17 -4.00
N THR A 132 14.14 -4.96 -4.45
CA THR A 132 14.43 -4.60 -5.85
C THR A 132 14.01 -5.71 -6.81
N ILE A 133 14.32 -6.97 -6.47
CA ILE A 133 13.89 -8.12 -7.27
C ILE A 133 12.37 -8.24 -7.26
N GLY A 134 11.73 -8.11 -6.09
CA GLY A 134 10.27 -8.16 -5.97
C GLY A 134 9.57 -7.07 -6.78
N LEU A 135 10.13 -5.84 -6.81
CA LEU A 135 9.62 -4.75 -7.61
C LEU A 135 9.72 -5.05 -9.11
N PHE A 136 10.87 -5.56 -9.57
CA PHE A 136 11.02 -5.97 -10.97
C PHE A 136 10.01 -7.06 -11.35
N LEU A 137 9.86 -8.10 -10.52
CA LEU A 137 8.91 -9.18 -10.77
C LEU A 137 7.47 -8.68 -10.79
N MET A 138 7.10 -7.77 -9.89
CA MET A 138 5.77 -7.16 -9.87
C MET A 138 5.47 -6.44 -11.19
N ILE A 139 6.41 -5.63 -11.67
CA ILE A 139 6.28 -4.88 -12.94
C ILE A 139 6.23 -5.84 -14.13
N ALA A 140 7.06 -6.88 -14.14
CA ALA A 140 7.18 -7.82 -15.26
C ALA A 140 6.02 -8.82 -15.37
N ALA A 141 5.22 -8.99 -14.30
CA ALA A 141 4.11 -9.93 -14.26
C ALA A 141 2.75 -9.31 -14.63
N ASP A 142 2.70 -8.00 -14.89
CA ASP A 142 1.51 -7.31 -15.41
C ASP A 142 1.30 -7.56 -16.90
#